data_AF-A0A432VPU3-F1
#
_entry.id   AF-A0A432VPU3-F1
#
_cell.length_a   1.000
_cell.length_b   1.000
_cell.length_c   1.000
_cell.angle_alpha   90.00
_cell.angle_beta   90.00
_cell.angle_gamma   90.00
#
_symmetry.space_group_name_H-M   'P 1'
#
loop_
_entity.id
_entity.type
_entity.pdbx_description
1 polymer ?
#
loop_
_entity_poly.entity_id
_entity_poly.type
_entity_poly.pdbx_seq_one_letter_code
_entity_poly.pdbx_strand_id
1 'polypeptide(L)'
;MKILLVILMMSLLSACTAKSIESVYIGSCKQLIGDQVIWEAFDNIYVGGLIFSSFEQPHLLSRGKTKMGIIDSGTQLQISQVLQGANGSYGPFLRVQVEVLAGQFQGMIADLPACVPYHPKPQWVDSCDLEPNKLSFNESVLTDCLPQH
;
A
#
# COMPACT_ATOMS: atom_id res chain seq x y z
N MET A 1 -44.02 5.78 9.19
CA MET A 1 -42.77 6.31 9.78
C MET A 1 -41.62 5.29 9.95
N LYS A 2 -41.83 3.97 9.85
CA LYS A 2 -40.73 2.99 9.99
C LYS A 2 -39.91 2.75 8.71
N ILE A 3 -40.48 2.98 7.53
CA ILE A 3 -39.82 2.71 6.23
C ILE A 3 -38.75 3.76 5.89
N LEU A 4 -38.96 5.03 6.28
CA LEU A 4 -37.99 6.10 6.02
C LEU A 4 -36.66 5.91 6.78
N LEU A 5 -36.72 5.30 7.97
CA LEU A 5 -35.55 5.05 8.81
C LEU A 5 -34.62 3.97 8.23
N VAL A 6 -35.20 2.98 7.54
CA VAL A 6 -34.47 1.89 6.89
C VAL A 6 -33.72 2.37 5.64
N ILE A 7 -34.32 3.28 4.87
CA ILE A 7 -33.69 3.86 3.68
C ILE A 7 -32.51 4.76 4.09
N LEU A 8 -32.66 5.55 5.16
CA LEU A 8 -31.59 6.41 5.67
C LEU A 8 -30.40 5.59 6.23
N MET A 9 -30.67 4.43 6.86
CA MET A 9 -29.64 3.50 7.30
C MET A 9 -28.91 2.81 6.14
N MET A 10 -29.58 2.50 5.03
CA MET A 10 -28.94 1.91 3.86
C MET A 10 -27.99 2.89 3.14
N SER A 11 -28.31 4.18 3.10
CA SER A 11 -27.41 5.22 2.54
C SER A 11 -26.16 5.50 3.37
N LEU A 12 -26.13 5.08 4.65
CA LEU A 12 -24.95 5.21 5.52
C LEU A 12 -24.01 4.00 5.43
N LEU A 13 -24.43 2.91 4.79
CA LEU A 13 -23.64 1.68 4.62
C LEU A 13 -22.88 1.63 3.29
N SER A 14 -23.09 2.57 2.38
CA SER A 14 -22.15 2.89 1.28
C SER A 14 -20.93 3.63 1.83
N ALA A 15 -20.34 3.05 2.88
CA ALA A 15 -19.16 3.52 3.57
C ALA A 15 -17.98 3.60 2.60
N CYS A 16 -17.18 4.65 2.77
CA CYS A 16 -15.99 5.01 2.02
C CYS A 16 -14.89 3.93 2.11
N THR A 17 -15.10 2.76 1.52
CA THR A 17 -14.04 1.78 1.31
C THR A 17 -13.28 2.18 0.05
N ALA A 18 -11.95 2.21 0.13
CA ALA A 18 -11.13 2.41 -1.06
C ALA A 18 -11.50 1.30 -2.06
N LYS A 19 -11.88 1.70 -3.28
CA LYS A 19 -12.35 0.76 -4.30
C LYS A 19 -11.15 -0.06 -4.77
N SER A 20 -11.22 -1.38 -4.57
CA SER A 20 -10.28 -2.31 -5.18
C SER A 20 -10.41 -2.27 -6.69
N ILE A 21 -9.26 -2.26 -7.38
CA ILE A 21 -9.16 -2.21 -8.82
C ILE A 21 -8.43 -3.47 -9.30
N GLU A 22 -8.97 -4.11 -10.33
CA GLU A 22 -8.32 -5.25 -10.96
C GLU A 22 -6.98 -4.82 -11.59
N SER A 23 -5.96 -5.65 -11.40
CA SER A 23 -4.63 -5.46 -11.96
C SER A 23 -3.96 -6.81 -12.19
N VAL A 24 -3.24 -6.95 -13.31
CA VAL A 24 -2.42 -8.15 -13.61
C VAL A 24 -1.33 -8.41 -12.58
N TYR A 25 -0.99 -7.40 -11.76
CA TYR A 25 0.02 -7.52 -10.73
C TYR A 25 -0.50 -8.18 -9.45
N ILE A 26 -1.81 -8.28 -9.25
CA ILE A 26 -2.38 -8.95 -8.07
C ILE A 26 -1.97 -10.43 -8.08
N GLY A 27 -1.41 -10.89 -6.97
CA GLY A 27 -0.85 -12.23 -6.82
C GLY A 27 0.63 -12.35 -7.24
N SER A 28 1.19 -11.35 -7.93
CA SER A 28 2.60 -11.36 -8.31
C SER A 28 3.52 -11.24 -7.10
N CYS A 29 4.67 -11.90 -7.18
CA CYS A 29 5.67 -11.95 -6.12
C CYS A 29 6.79 -10.95 -6.40
N LYS A 30 7.11 -10.13 -5.41
CA LYS A 30 8.24 -9.21 -5.39
C LYS A 30 9.19 -9.59 -4.26
N GLN A 31 10.47 -9.33 -4.44
CA GLN A 31 11.51 -9.58 -3.45
C GLN A 31 12.21 -8.27 -3.10
N LEU A 32 12.39 -8.02 -1.80
CA LEU A 32 13.14 -6.87 -1.31
C LEU A 32 14.64 -7.03 -1.61
N ILE A 33 15.26 -5.97 -2.13
CA ILE A 33 16.70 -5.95 -2.42
C ILE A 33 17.53 -5.55 -1.19
N GLY A 34 16.98 -4.73 -0.31
CA GLY A 34 17.63 -4.26 0.91
C GLY A 34 16.66 -4.20 2.07
N ASP A 35 17.19 -4.07 3.28
CA ASP A 35 16.39 -3.98 4.50
C ASP A 35 15.46 -2.76 4.47
N GLN A 36 14.20 -2.96 4.88
CA GLN A 36 13.20 -1.91 4.91
C GLN A 36 12.53 -1.84 6.27
N VAL A 37 11.95 -0.69 6.60
CA VAL A 37 11.23 -0.50 7.85
C VAL A 37 9.73 -0.52 7.59
N ILE A 38 9.00 -1.30 8.38
CA ILE A 38 7.53 -1.18 8.44
C ILE A 38 7.19 -0.18 9.54
N TRP A 39 6.34 0.77 9.19
CA TRP A 39 5.82 1.80 10.08
C TRP A 39 4.32 1.63 10.26
N GLU A 40 3.85 1.90 11.46
CA GLU A 40 2.43 2.19 11.69
C GLU A 40 2.08 3.53 11.05
N ALA A 41 0.95 3.57 10.34
CA ALA A 41 0.42 4.74 9.67
C ALA A 41 -1.05 4.96 10.04
N PHE A 42 -1.56 6.16 9.79
CA PHE A 42 -2.97 6.46 10.03
C PHE A 42 -3.82 5.85 8.91
N ASP A 43 -4.48 4.72 9.19
CA ASP A 43 -5.28 4.01 8.20
C ASP A 43 -6.41 4.89 7.64
N ASN A 44 -6.27 5.26 6.37
CA ASN A 44 -7.19 6.16 5.69
C ASN A 44 -7.18 5.93 4.17
N ILE A 45 -7.78 6.86 3.43
CA ILE A 45 -7.92 6.78 1.97
C ILE A 45 -6.62 7.05 1.19
N TYR A 46 -5.59 7.59 1.84
CA TYR A 46 -4.28 7.93 1.29
C TYR A 46 -3.21 6.86 1.57
N VAL A 47 -3.25 6.23 2.74
CA VAL A 47 -2.29 5.20 3.20
C VAL A 47 -3.02 4.16 4.05
N GLY A 48 -2.53 2.92 4.04
CA GLY A 48 -3.03 1.85 4.90
C GLY A 48 -2.54 2.00 6.34
N GLY A 49 -2.98 1.11 7.23
CA GLY A 49 -2.51 1.07 8.62
C GLY A 49 -1.02 0.76 8.78
N LEU A 50 -0.40 0.16 7.77
CA LEU A 50 1.04 -0.10 7.71
C LEU A 50 1.62 0.39 6.38
N ILE A 51 2.86 0.87 6.40
CA ILE A 51 3.57 1.32 5.20
C ILE A 51 5.06 1.02 5.30
N PHE A 52 5.66 0.62 4.17
CA PHE A 52 7.10 0.47 4.06
C PHE A 52 7.80 1.83 3.90
N SER A 53 9.03 1.95 4.39
CA SER A 53 9.87 3.13 4.17
C SER A 53 11.35 2.78 4.45
N SER A 54 12.23 3.69 4.04
CA SER A 54 13.60 3.75 4.54
C SER A 54 13.66 4.04 6.05
N PHE A 55 14.86 3.95 6.62
CA PHE A 55 15.16 4.20 8.03
C PHE A 55 15.05 5.68 8.42
N GLU A 56 15.22 6.60 7.46
CA GLU A 56 15.01 8.02 7.71
C GLU A 56 13.52 8.27 7.93
N GLN A 57 13.17 9.00 9.00
CA GLN A 57 11.76 9.21 9.34
C GLN A 57 11.01 9.73 8.12
N PRO A 58 9.94 9.05 7.65
CA PRO A 58 9.12 9.59 6.59
C PRO A 58 8.55 10.91 7.09
N HIS A 59 8.91 12.01 6.43
CA HIS A 59 8.47 13.38 6.76
C HIS A 59 6.93 13.55 6.75
N LEU A 60 6.20 12.48 6.41
CA LEU A 60 4.83 12.49 5.92
C LEU A 60 3.88 11.58 6.74
N LEU A 61 4.40 10.79 7.70
CA LEU A 61 3.55 10.08 8.67
C LEU A 61 3.25 11.01 9.85
N SER A 62 2.13 11.74 9.76
CA SER A 62 1.64 12.57 10.85
C SER A 62 0.96 11.74 11.95
N ARG A 63 1.25 12.08 13.22
CA ARG A 63 0.74 11.50 14.50
C ARG A 63 0.59 9.97 14.52
N GLY A 64 1.67 9.28 14.88
CA GLY A 64 1.67 7.83 15.12
C GLY A 64 2.93 7.14 14.62
N LYS A 65 4.11 7.71 14.88
CA LYS A 65 5.41 7.29 14.33
C LYS A 65 5.95 6.00 14.96
N THR A 66 5.15 4.95 15.01
CA THR A 66 5.59 3.69 15.61
C THR A 66 6.33 2.88 14.57
N LYS A 67 7.66 2.79 14.73
CA LYS A 67 8.45 1.79 14.01
C LYS A 67 8.00 0.41 14.48
N MET A 68 7.45 -0.40 13.59
CA MET A 68 7.04 -1.78 13.91
C MET A 68 8.25 -2.72 13.91
N GLY A 69 9.17 -2.52 12.96
CA GLY A 69 10.41 -3.27 12.90
C GLY A 69 11.07 -3.21 11.53
N ILE A 70 12.01 -4.12 11.30
CA ILE A 70 12.77 -4.21 10.05
C ILE A 70 12.33 -5.49 9.33
N ILE A 71 12.16 -5.38 8.02
CA ILE A 71 11.98 -6.49 7.09
C ILE A 71 13.30 -6.67 6.36
N ASP A 72 13.86 -7.85 6.50
CA ASP A 72 15.19 -8.15 5.97
C ASP A 72 15.16 -8.22 4.44
N SER A 73 16.28 -7.83 3.82
CA SER A 73 16.56 -8.09 2.42
C SER A 73 16.29 -9.55 2.04
N GLY A 74 15.79 -9.76 0.82
CA GLY A 74 15.42 -11.07 0.30
C GLY A 74 14.03 -11.55 0.73
N THR A 75 13.34 -10.82 1.63
CA THR A 75 11.96 -11.15 2.00
C THR A 75 11.04 -11.00 0.78
N GLN A 76 10.20 -12.02 0.57
CA GLN A 76 9.20 -12.05 -0.50
C GLN A 76 7.91 -11.37 -0.04
N LEU A 77 7.32 -10.62 -0.96
CA LEU A 77 6.10 -9.86 -0.80
C LEU A 77 5.16 -10.27 -1.94
N GLN A 78 3.87 -10.48 -1.66
CA GLN A 78 2.88 -10.68 -2.70
C GLN A 78 2.02 -9.44 -2.83
N ILE A 79 1.80 -8.94 -4.06
CA ILE A 79 0.83 -7.87 -4.28
C ILE A 79 -0.57 -8.42 -4.00
N SER A 80 -1.18 -7.94 -2.90
CA SER A 80 -2.47 -8.43 -2.44
C SER A 80 -3.62 -7.62 -3.05
N GLN A 81 -3.47 -6.30 -3.14
CA GLN A 81 -4.50 -5.40 -3.68
C GLN A 81 -3.88 -4.19 -4.38
N VAL A 82 -4.61 -3.70 -5.39
CA VAL A 82 -4.41 -2.37 -5.96
C VAL A 82 -5.68 -1.57 -5.69
N LEU A 83 -5.57 -0.44 -5.01
CA LEU A 83 -6.69 0.38 -4.59
C LEU A 83 -6.59 1.77 -5.22
N GLN A 84 -7.72 2.41 -5.47
CA GLN A 84 -7.73 3.84 -5.80
C GLN A 84 -7.56 4.66 -4.52
N GLY A 85 -6.48 5.42 -4.42
CA GLY A 85 -6.28 6.45 -3.41
C GLY A 85 -7.17 7.67 -3.67
N ALA A 86 -7.38 8.49 -2.64
CA ALA A 86 -8.28 9.64 -2.75
C ALA A 86 -7.74 10.79 -3.61
N ASN A 87 -8.69 11.57 -4.16
CA ASN A 87 -8.45 12.83 -4.85
C ASN A 87 -8.05 13.93 -3.85
N GLY A 88 -6.75 14.09 -3.61
CA GLY A 88 -6.19 15.30 -3.00
C GLY A 88 -5.89 16.38 -4.05
N SER A 89 -5.13 17.41 -3.66
CA SER A 89 -4.63 18.44 -4.59
C SER A 89 -3.75 17.90 -5.72
N TYR A 90 -3.31 16.64 -5.62
CA TYR A 90 -2.47 15.94 -6.59
C TYR A 90 -3.25 15.00 -7.51
N GLY A 91 -4.58 14.99 -7.41
CA GLY A 91 -5.44 14.08 -8.15
C GLY A 91 -5.46 12.67 -7.54
N PRO A 92 -6.05 11.70 -8.25
CA PRO A 92 -6.13 10.33 -7.78
C PRO A 92 -4.79 9.65 -8.01
N PHE A 93 -4.58 8.54 -7.34
CA PHE A 93 -3.38 7.70 -7.51
C PHE A 93 -3.73 6.26 -7.15
N LEU A 94 -2.83 5.33 -7.47
CA LEU A 94 -2.96 3.94 -7.08
C LEU A 94 -2.18 3.67 -5.79
N ARG A 95 -2.82 2.98 -4.85
CA ARG A 95 -2.19 2.38 -3.69
C ARG A 95 -1.94 0.91 -3.97
N VAL A 96 -0.74 0.44 -3.72
CA VAL A 96 -0.39 -0.97 -3.87
C VAL A 96 -0.18 -1.54 -2.48
N GLN A 97 -0.99 -2.54 -2.13
CA GLN A 97 -0.85 -3.29 -0.89
C GLN A 97 -0.14 -4.60 -1.17
N VAL A 98 0.76 -4.95 -0.28
CA VAL A 98 1.49 -6.22 -0.33
C VAL A 98 1.34 -6.98 0.98
N GLU A 99 1.27 -8.30 0.88
CA GLU A 99 1.39 -9.22 2.01
C GLU A 99 2.85 -9.67 2.15
N VAL A 100 3.38 -9.64 3.37
CA VAL A 100 4.71 -10.20 3.68
C VAL A 100 4.60 -11.72 3.74
N LEU A 101 5.39 -12.45 2.93
CA LEU A 101 5.26 -13.90 2.80
C LEU A 101 6.12 -14.71 3.78
N ALA A 102 7.13 -14.10 4.38
CA ALA A 102 8.08 -14.81 5.25
C ALA A 102 8.63 -13.91 6.38
N GLY A 103 9.22 -14.55 7.39
CA GLY A 103 9.88 -13.87 8.51
C GLY A 103 8.92 -13.43 9.62
N GLN A 104 9.39 -12.54 10.50
CA GLN A 104 8.67 -12.12 11.71
C GLN A 104 7.32 -11.44 11.42
N PHE A 105 7.17 -10.82 10.25
CA PHE A 105 5.99 -10.04 9.88
C PHE A 105 5.12 -10.75 8.85
N GLN A 106 5.29 -12.07 8.69
CA GLN A 106 4.50 -12.87 7.76
C GLN A 106 2.99 -12.67 7.96
N GLY A 107 2.26 -12.51 6.86
CA GLY A 107 0.81 -12.28 6.82
C GLY A 107 0.39 -10.83 7.06
N MET A 108 1.33 -9.91 7.34
CA MET A 108 1.00 -8.50 7.45
C MET A 108 0.79 -7.86 6.07
N ILE A 109 -0.23 -7.01 5.98
CA ILE A 109 -0.52 -6.20 4.79
C ILE A 109 0.00 -4.78 5.02
N ALA A 110 0.82 -4.29 4.11
CA ALA A 110 1.34 -2.92 4.14
C ALA A 110 1.28 -2.26 2.76
N ASP A 111 1.12 -0.95 2.76
CA ASP A 111 1.18 -0.15 1.54
C ASP A 111 2.65 0.02 1.10
N LEU A 112 2.88 0.01 -0.22
CA LEU A 112 4.13 0.45 -0.82
C LEU A 112 4.15 1.98 -0.98
N PRO A 113 5.31 2.64 -0.78
CA PRO A 113 5.47 4.05 -1.10
C PRO A 113 5.13 4.39 -2.55
N ALA A 114 4.08 5.17 -2.73
CA ALA A 114 3.61 5.64 -4.03
C ALA A 114 4.23 6.99 -4.42
N CYS A 115 4.02 7.37 -5.67
CA CYS A 115 4.55 8.56 -6.33
C CYS A 115 3.93 9.91 -5.86
N VAL A 116 3.30 9.96 -4.68
CA VAL A 116 2.60 11.14 -4.13
C VAL A 116 3.34 11.76 -2.94
N PRO A 117 3.24 13.08 -2.72
CA PRO A 117 4.11 13.80 -1.78
C PRO A 117 3.82 13.56 -0.30
N TYR A 118 2.79 12.80 0.06
CA TYR A 118 2.49 12.38 1.43
C TYR A 118 2.82 10.89 1.69
N HIS A 119 3.49 10.23 0.74
CA HIS A 119 4.08 8.91 0.92
C HIS A 119 5.59 9.00 1.20
N PRO A 120 6.16 8.06 1.98
CA PRO A 120 7.59 8.00 2.25
C PRO A 120 8.47 8.05 1.00
N LYS A 121 9.74 8.45 1.19
CA LYS A 121 10.78 8.29 0.18
C LYS A 121 11.78 7.18 0.61
N PRO A 122 12.42 6.48 -0.34
CA PRO A 122 12.20 6.56 -1.79
C PRO A 122 10.84 6.01 -2.21
N GLN A 123 10.36 6.43 -3.37
CA GLN A 123 9.16 5.88 -3.99
C GLN A 123 9.49 4.47 -4.52
N TRP A 124 8.57 3.54 -4.32
CA TRP A 124 8.70 2.15 -4.78
C TRP A 124 7.80 1.86 -5.96
N VAL A 125 6.68 2.58 -6.07
CA VAL A 125 5.83 2.61 -7.26
C VAL A 125 6.18 3.89 -8.03
N ASP A 126 6.85 3.74 -9.17
CA ASP A 126 7.40 4.88 -9.91
C ASP A 126 6.33 5.64 -10.70
N SER A 127 5.26 4.95 -11.11
CA SER A 127 4.19 5.49 -11.93
C SER A 127 3.06 6.08 -11.08
N CYS A 128 2.67 7.32 -11.38
CA CYS A 128 1.40 7.92 -10.98
C CYS A 128 0.27 7.68 -11.98
N ASP A 129 0.44 6.74 -12.92
CA ASP A 129 -0.64 6.34 -13.82
C ASP A 129 -1.79 5.72 -13.00
N LEU A 130 -3.01 6.01 -13.42
CA LEU A 130 -4.24 5.47 -12.83
C LEU A 130 -4.63 4.13 -13.47
N GLU A 131 -4.00 3.77 -14.58
CA GLU A 131 -4.14 2.48 -15.24
C GLU A 131 -3.44 1.39 -14.41
N PRO A 132 -4.20 0.48 -13.77
CA PRO A 132 -3.63 -0.50 -12.83
C PRO A 132 -2.66 -1.49 -13.46
N ASN A 133 -2.72 -1.65 -14.78
CA ASN A 133 -1.85 -2.55 -15.53
C ASN A 133 -0.57 -1.88 -16.04
N LYS A 134 -0.40 -0.58 -15.78
CA LYS A 134 0.80 0.19 -16.12
C LYS A 134 1.69 0.53 -14.91
N LEU A 135 1.41 -0.09 -13.76
CA LEU A 135 2.28 0.04 -12.59
C LEU A 135 3.73 -0.34 -12.96
N SER A 136 4.66 0.47 -12.49
CA SER A 136 6.09 0.23 -12.58
C SER A 136 6.69 0.34 -11.18
N PHE A 137 7.64 -0.54 -10.88
CA PHE A 137 8.23 -0.66 -9.55
C PHE A 137 9.71 -0.32 -9.61
N ASN A 138 10.21 0.34 -8.56
CA ASN A 138 11.60 0.73 -8.44
C ASN A 138 12.48 -0.51 -8.25
N GLU A 139 13.17 -0.91 -9.31
CA GLU A 139 14.06 -2.07 -9.34
C GLU A 139 15.29 -1.96 -8.44
N SER A 140 15.55 -0.80 -7.82
CA SER A 140 16.60 -0.68 -6.79
C SER A 140 16.12 -1.11 -5.40
N VAL A 141 14.81 -1.30 -5.20
CA VAL A 141 14.22 -1.69 -3.91
C VAL A 141 13.43 -3.00 -4.00
N LEU A 142 12.70 -3.20 -5.11
CA LEU A 142 11.87 -4.38 -5.35
C LEU A 142 12.22 -5.00 -6.70
N THR A 143 12.46 -6.31 -6.71
CA THR A 143 12.61 -7.08 -7.95
C THR A 143 11.56 -8.19 -8.02
N ASP A 144 11.36 -8.81 -9.18
CA ASP A 144 10.51 -9.99 -9.28
C ASP A 144 11.13 -11.18 -8.55
N CYS A 145 10.30 -11.98 -7.88
CA CYS A 145 10.78 -13.23 -7.30
C CYS A 145 11.30 -14.17 -8.40
N LEU A 146 12.38 -14.90 -8.11
CA LEU A 146 12.87 -15.93 -9.01
C LEU A 146 11.80 -17.03 -9.20
N PRO A 147 11.66 -17.60 -10.42
CA PRO A 147 10.82 -18.78 -10.62
C PRO A 147 11.26 -19.90 -9.68
N GLN A 148 10.33 -20.43 -8.89
CA GLN A 148 10.59 -21.64 -8.11
C GLN A 148 10.60 -22.81 -9.08
N HIS A 149 11.79 -23.37 -9.34
CA HIS A 149 11.99 -24.59 -10.13
C HIS A 149 11.66 -25.84 -9.34
#